data_AF-A0A383TAA0-F1
#
_entry.id   AF-A0A383TAA0-F1
#
_cell.length_a   1.000
_cell.length_b   1.000
_cell.length_c   1.000
_cell.angle_alpha   90.00
_cell.angle_beta   90.00
_cell.angle_gamma   90.00
#
_symmetry.space_group_name_H-M   'P 1'
#
loop_
_entity.id
_entity.type
_entity.pdbx_description
1 polymer ?
#
loop_
_entity_poly.entity_id
_entity_poly.type
_entity_poly.pdbx_seq_one_letter_code
_entity_poly.pdbx_strand_id
1 'polypeptide(L)' 'MEKPKAEEAPSNLAIIGRYLLTPEIFEILEKQAPGEGGEIQLTDAIDTLNQTQLVFAKRFEGTRYDVGDSSAL' A
#
# COMPACT_ATOMS: atom_id res chain seq x y z
N MET A 1 -5.31 -3.77 -0.13
CA MET A 1 -6.46 -2.87 -0.10
C MET A 1 -6.09 -1.64 0.69
N GLU A 2 -6.28 -0.45 0.11
CA GLU A 2 -6.15 0.82 0.84
C GLU A 2 -7.25 0.87 1.91
N LYS A 3 -6.85 1.12 3.17
CA LYS A 3 -7.71 1.41 4.33
C LYS A 3 -9.10 0.74 4.31
N PRO A 4 -9.17 -0.61 4.27
CA PRO A 4 -10.45 -1.30 4.23
C PRO A 4 -11.22 -1.11 5.53
N LYS A 5 -12.55 -1.27 5.48
CA LYS A 5 -13.34 -1.46 6.71
C LYS A 5 -12.85 -2.70 7.45
N ALA A 6 -13.03 -2.71 8.77
CA ALA A 6 -12.59 -3.82 9.60
C ALA A 6 -13.21 -5.17 9.17
N GLU A 7 -14.47 -5.18 8.73
CA GLU A 7 -15.14 -6.40 8.25
C GLU A 7 -14.63 -6.90 6.89
N GLU A 8 -14.01 -6.03 6.10
CA GLU A 8 -13.51 -6.31 4.75
C GLU A 8 -12.01 -6.66 4.76
N ALA A 9 -11.33 -6.49 5.90
CA ALA A 9 -9.89 -6.70 6.01
C ALA A 9 -9.52 -8.19 5.85
N PRO A 10 -8.66 -8.55 4.87
CA PRO A 10 -8.30 -9.95 4.63
C PRO A 10 -7.31 -10.50 5.67
N SER A 11 -6.69 -9.61 6.47
CA SER A 11 -5.77 -9.97 7.53
C SER A 11 -5.58 -8.79 8.50
N ASN A 12 -4.82 -9.02 9.59
CA ASN A 12 -4.36 -7.99 10.53
C ASN A 12 -2.96 -7.44 10.18
N LEU A 13 -2.42 -7.70 8.98
CA LEU A 13 -1.14 -7.17 8.53
C LEU A 13 -1.35 -5.79 7.87
N ALA A 14 -0.56 -4.81 8.30
CA ALA A 14 -0.59 -3.44 7.77
C ALA A 14 0.70 -3.08 7.01
N ILE A 15 0.58 -2.23 6.00
CA ILE A 15 1.71 -1.72 5.22
C ILE A 15 2.44 -0.63 6.01
N ILE A 16 3.78 -0.73 6.09
CA ILE A 16 4.62 0.20 6.89
C ILE A 16 5.10 1.42 6.10
N GLY A 17 4.81 1.48 4.80
CA GLY A 17 5.30 2.55 3.93
C GLY A 17 6.78 2.38 3.57
N ARG A 18 7.20 1.13 3.35
CA ARG A 18 8.53 0.78 2.81
C ARG A 18 8.31 -0.17 1.64
N TYR A 19 8.85 0.19 0.49
CA TYR A 19 8.63 -0.54 -0.75
C TYR A 19 9.94 -0.67 -1.51
N LEU A 20 10.12 -1.81 -2.17
CA LEU A 20 11.10 -2.02 -3.22
C LEU A 20 10.31 -2.43 -4.44
N LEU A 21 10.15 -1.50 -5.38
CA LEU A 21 9.25 -1.65 -6.52
C LEU A 21 10.06 -1.73 -7.80
N THR A 22 9.62 -2.58 -8.71
CA THR A 22 10.17 -2.61 -10.06
C THR A 22 9.68 -1.39 -10.86
N PRO A 23 10.43 -0.93 -11.88
CA PRO A 23 10.09 0.30 -12.59
C PRO A 23 8.73 0.31 -13.28
N GLU A 24 8.15 -0.85 -13.60
CA GLU A 24 6.84 -0.98 -14.27
C GLU A 24 5.71 -0.34 -13.47
N ILE A 25 5.88 -0.15 -12.15
CA ILE A 25 4.93 0.59 -11.32
C ILE A 25 4.68 2.02 -11.85
N PHE A 26 5.69 2.66 -12.45
CA PHE A 26 5.56 4.03 -12.95
C PHE A 26 4.58 4.11 -14.14
N GLU A 27 4.60 3.13 -15.03
CA GLU A 27 3.65 3.08 -16.15
C GLU A 27 2.21 2.86 -15.68
N ILE A 28 2.03 2.10 -14.60
CA ILE A 28 0.72 1.90 -13.97
C ILE A 28 0.25 3.21 -13.34
N LEU A 29 1.09 3.86 -12.53
CA LEU A 29 0.76 5.12 -11.87
C LEU A 29 0.40 6.24 -12.85
N GLU A 30 1.07 6.33 -13.99
CA GLU A 30 0.80 7.32 -15.03
C GLU A 30 -0.61 7.18 -15.65
N LYS A 31 -1.11 5.94 -15.75
CA LYS A 31 -2.40 5.61 -16.40
C LYS A 31 -3.54 5.42 -15.41
N GLN A 32 -3.23 5.31 -14.13
CA GLN A 32 -4.20 5.00 -13.10
C GLN A 32 -5.21 6.14 -12.92
N ALA A 33 -6.49 5.79 -12.78
CA ALA A 33 -7.52 6.75 -12.43
C ALA A 33 -7.47 7.08 -10.92
N PRO A 34 -7.92 8.27 -10.50
CA PRO A 34 -8.06 8.58 -9.09
C PRO A 34 -8.98 7.59 -8.36
N GLY A 35 -8.53 7.14 -7.19
CA GLY A 35 -9.24 6.21 -6.31
C GLY A 35 -9.88 6.95 -5.14
N GLU A 36 -9.70 6.41 -3.93
CA GLU A 36 -10.23 7.00 -2.70
C GLU A 36 -9.69 8.43 -2.50
N GLY A 37 -10.58 9.34 -2.09
CA GLY A 37 -10.25 10.75 -1.88
C GLY A 37 -9.96 11.54 -3.16
N GLY A 38 -10.10 10.94 -4.35
CA GLY A 38 -9.75 11.59 -5.61
C GLY A 38 -8.23 11.66 -5.85
N GLU A 39 -7.46 10.82 -5.18
CA GLU A 39 -6.00 10.74 -5.31
C GLU A 39 -5.57 9.52 -6.12
N ILE A 40 -4.38 9.59 -6.73
CA ILE A 40 -3.73 8.41 -7.31
C ILE A 40 -3.09 7.60 -6.17
N GLN A 41 -3.67 6.46 -5.84
CA GLN A 41 -3.23 5.62 -4.72
C GLN A 41 -2.13 4.63 -5.13
N LEU A 42 -1.02 4.61 -4.39
CA LEU A 42 0.07 3.66 -4.66
C LEU A 42 -0.34 2.20 -4.42
N THR A 43 -1.22 1.95 -3.47
CA THR A 43 -1.70 0.60 -3.11
C THR A 43 -2.50 -0.04 -4.24
N ASP A 44 -3.30 0.74 -4.98
CA ASP A 44 -4.01 0.28 -6.17
C ASP A 44 -3.05 -0.07 -7.31
N ALA A 45 -1.97 0.71 -7.46
CA ALA A 45 -0.95 0.45 -8.47
C ALA A 45 -0.17 -0.84 -8.17
N ILE A 46 0.13 -1.10 -6.89
CA ILE A 46 0.77 -2.34 -6.44
C ILE A 46 -0.14 -3.54 -6.67
N ASP A 47 -1.45 -3.40 -6.42
CA ASP A 47 -2.42 -4.47 -6.67
C ASP A 47 -2.51 -4.80 -8.18
N THR A 48 -2.50 -3.76 -9.02
CA THR A 48 -2.44 -3.91 -10.48
C THR A 48 -1.14 -4.60 -10.92
N LEU A 49 0.01 -4.20 -10.37
CA LEU A 49 1.29 -4.83 -10.66
C LEU A 49 1.27 -6.32 -10.28
N ASN A 50 0.64 -6.66 -9.15
CA ASN A 50 0.49 -8.03 -8.65
C ASN A 50 -0.34 -8.95 -9.57
N GLN A 51 -1.14 -8.39 -10.48
CA GLN A 51 -1.85 -9.17 -11.50
C GLN A 51 -0.92 -9.70 -12.61
N THR A 52 0.26 -9.11 -12.76
CA THR A 52 1.21 -9.44 -13.85
C THR A 52 2.55 -9.95 -13.34
N GLN A 53 2.90 -9.65 -12.09
CA GLN A 53 4.17 -10.03 -11.46
C GLN A 53 3.94 -10.45 -10.01
N LEU A 54 4.83 -11.27 -9.45
CA LEU A 54 4.72 -11.67 -8.05
C LEU A 54 5.11 -10.52 -7.11
N VAL A 55 4.19 -10.10 -6.25
CA VAL A 55 4.46 -9.16 -5.16
C VAL A 55 4.54 -9.92 -3.84
N PHE A 56 5.59 -9.64 -3.06
CA PHE A 56 5.84 -10.30 -1.77
C PHE A 56 5.71 -9.32 -0.62
N ALA A 57 5.08 -9.75 0.48
CA ALA A 57 5.09 -9.02 1.73
C ALA A 57 6.27 -9.49 2.61
N LYS A 58 7.11 -8.54 3.05
CA LYS A 58 8.14 -8.81 4.06
C LYS A 58 7.66 -8.34 5.42
N ARG A 59 7.46 -9.28 6.35
CA ARG A 59 7.19 -8.93 7.75
C ARG A 59 8.40 -8.24 8.35
N PHE A 60 8.18 -7.04 8.89
CA PHE A 60 9.18 -6.30 9.64
C PHE A 60 9.27 -6.84 11.06
N GLU A 61 10.50 -6.96 11.57
CA GLU A 61 10.79 -7.35 12.94
C GLU A 61 11.44 -6.15 13.65
N GLY A 62 10.68 -5.52 14.55
CA GLY A 62 11.10 -4.34 15.29
C GLY A 62 9.91 -3.49 15.74
N THR A 63 10.21 -2.44 16.50
CA THR A 63 9.20 -1.46 16.93
C THR A 63 9.08 -0.37 15.88
N ARG A 64 7.86 -0.16 15.37
CA ARG A 64 7.52 0.99 14.54
C ARG A 64 6.99 2.10 15.44
N TYR A 65 7.46 3.32 15.22
CA TYR A 65 6.86 4.54 15.75
C TYR A 65 6.20 5.29 14.59
N ASP A 66 4.90 5.58 14.73
CA ASP A 66 4.20 6.42 13.76
C ASP A 66 4.22 7.87 14.24
N VAL A 67 5.06 8.70 13.62
CA VAL A 67 5.19 10.12 13.95
C VAL A 67 4.23 11.01 13.14
N GLY A 68 3.47 10.42 12.21
CA GLY A 68 2.46 11.12 11.43
C GLY A 68 1.13 11.30 12.18
N ASP A 69 0.92 10.53 13.24
CA ASP A 69 -0.22 10.64 14.13
C ASP A 69 0.18 11.40 15.40
N SER A 70 -0.37 12.60 15.58
CA SER A 70 -0.11 13.43 16.77
C SER A 70 -0.73 12.86 18.04
N SER A 71 -1.62 11.87 17.94
CA SER A 71 -2.18 11.14 19.07
C SER A 71 -1.37 9.89 19.45
N ALA A 72 -0.32 9.56 18.69
CA ALA A 72 0.54 8.40 18.93
C ALA A 72 1.73 8.70 19.87
N LEU A 73 1.78 9.89 20.49
CA LEU A 73 2.73 10.29 21.53
C LEU A 73 2.06 10.36 22.91
#